data_AF-A0A4Z0M7G7-F1
#
_entry.id   AF-A0A4Z0M7G7-F1
#
_cell.length_a   1.000
_cell.length_b   1.000
_cell.length_c   1.000
_cell.angle_alpha   90.00
_cell.angle_beta   90.00
_cell.angle_gamma   90.00
#
_symmetry.space_group_name_H-M   'P 1'
#
loop_
_entity.id
_entity.type
_entity.pdbx_description
1 polymer ?
#
loop_
_entity_poly.entity_id
_entity_poly.type
_entity_poly.pdbx_seq_one_letter_code
_entity_poly.pdbx_strand_id
1 'polypeptide(L)'
;MDEEELAQLRQLQLRDREVRAHEAAHAAVGGTLTGAPSYTYERGPDGARYAVAGEVSVSAPAASDDPAKTLQQAEQVQRAALAPADPSPQDRQVAAQAAQIAAQARAELARQPVEENAAGEQAGETEASGEAAEAASEPAGDNVQSEGVEAESRGTEPTPAAVEQGLAGYRAIQTPDAAAARQLDLLA
;
A
#
# COMPACT_ATOMS: atom_id res chain seq x y z
N MET A 1 33.43 -5.24 24.56
CA MET A 1 32.69 -6.17 23.68
C MET A 1 33.68 -6.78 22.72
N ASP A 2 33.64 -8.08 22.56
CA ASP A 2 34.40 -8.77 21.52
C ASP A 2 33.71 -8.68 20.14
N GLU A 3 34.34 -9.22 19.11
CA GLU A 3 33.84 -9.13 17.74
C GLU A 3 32.53 -9.92 17.54
N GLU A 4 32.37 -11.04 18.27
CA GLU A 4 31.18 -11.89 18.24
C GLU A 4 29.98 -11.17 18.87
N GLU A 5 30.18 -10.56 20.04
CA GLU A 5 29.18 -9.74 20.73
C GLU A 5 28.75 -8.54 19.87
N LEU A 6 29.69 -7.89 19.18
CA LEU A 6 29.39 -6.80 18.26
C LEU A 6 28.57 -7.28 17.05
N ALA A 7 28.86 -8.46 16.52
CA ALA A 7 28.08 -9.05 15.42
C ALA A 7 26.66 -9.40 15.87
N GLN A 8 26.51 -10.02 17.04
CA GLN A 8 25.21 -10.34 17.62
C GLN A 8 24.39 -9.07 17.86
N LEU A 9 25.01 -8.03 18.44
CA LEU A 9 24.34 -6.75 18.67
C LEU A 9 23.80 -6.13 17.38
N ARG A 10 24.60 -6.12 16.30
CA ARG A 10 24.15 -5.62 14.98
C ARG A 10 22.97 -6.41 14.44
N GLN A 11 23.00 -7.74 14.57
CA GLN A 11 21.91 -8.60 14.12
C GLN A 11 20.61 -8.33 14.90
N LEU A 12 20.68 -8.21 16.22
CA LEU A 12 19.53 -7.89 17.07
C LEU A 12 18.95 -6.51 16.74
N GLN A 13 19.80 -5.51 16.52
CA GLN A 13 19.37 -4.18 16.13
C GLN A 13 18.67 -4.15 14.76
N LEU A 14 19.20 -4.90 13.79
CA LEU A 14 18.57 -5.03 12.48
C LEU A 14 17.18 -5.66 12.61
N ARG A 15 17.11 -6.79 13.33
CA ARG A 15 15.87 -7.54 13.53
C ARG A 15 14.81 -6.73 14.27
N ASP A 16 15.19 -5.98 15.31
CA ASP A 16 14.26 -5.10 16.04
C ASP A 16 13.64 -4.04 15.14
N ARG A 17 14.43 -3.43 14.25
CA ARG A 17 13.92 -2.45 13.28
C ARG A 17 12.96 -3.09 12.29
N GLU A 18 13.30 -4.26 11.77
CA GLU A 18 12.45 -5.02 10.84
C GLU A 18 11.12 -5.40 11.48
N VAL A 19 11.16 -5.99 12.68
CA VAL A 19 9.95 -6.40 13.43
C VAL A 19 9.07 -5.19 13.72
N ARG A 20 9.63 -4.09 14.23
CA ARG A 20 8.84 -2.88 14.50
C ARG A 20 8.25 -2.27 13.25
N ALA A 21 8.99 -2.26 12.13
CA ALA A 21 8.47 -1.76 10.86
C ALA A 21 7.35 -2.66 10.33
N HIS A 22 7.47 -3.98 10.50
CA HIS A 22 6.45 -4.95 10.16
C HIS A 22 5.15 -4.70 10.96
N GLU A 23 5.25 -4.64 12.29
CA GLU A 23 4.07 -4.40 13.13
C GLU A 23 3.46 -3.01 12.92
N ALA A 24 4.29 -2.00 12.69
CA ALA A 24 3.81 -0.65 12.41
C ALA A 24 3.02 -0.60 11.09
N ALA A 25 3.44 -1.34 10.06
CA ALA A 25 2.72 -1.42 8.80
C ALA A 25 1.32 -2.06 8.98
N HIS A 26 1.25 -3.15 9.75
CA HIS A 26 -0.03 -3.77 10.09
C HIS A 26 -0.96 -2.80 10.82
N ALA A 27 -0.49 -2.16 11.90
CA ALA A 27 -1.32 -1.27 12.72
C ALA A 27 -1.74 0.01 11.98
N ALA A 28 -0.86 0.57 11.15
CA ALA A 28 -1.15 1.80 10.39
C ALA A 28 -2.29 1.61 9.40
N VAL A 29 -2.37 0.45 8.75
CA VAL A 29 -3.48 0.12 7.86
C VAL A 29 -4.68 -0.35 8.67
N GLY A 30 -4.50 -1.20 9.67
CA GLY A 30 -5.59 -1.79 10.45
C GLY A 30 -6.48 -0.82 11.23
N GLY A 31 -5.91 0.28 11.73
CA GLY A 31 -6.65 1.27 12.51
C GLY A 31 -7.34 0.64 13.73
N THR A 32 -8.64 0.89 13.89
CA THR A 32 -9.44 0.38 15.02
C THR A 32 -9.80 -1.10 14.90
N LEU A 33 -9.60 -1.71 13.74
CA LEU A 33 -9.91 -3.14 13.51
C LEU A 33 -8.73 -4.06 13.86
N THR A 34 -7.61 -3.48 14.28
CA THR A 34 -6.43 -4.22 14.72
C THR A 34 -6.12 -3.95 16.18
N GLY A 35 -5.62 -4.97 16.87
CA GLY A 35 -5.12 -4.86 18.22
C GLY A 35 -3.83 -4.04 18.32
N ALA A 36 -3.38 -3.77 19.55
CA ALA A 36 -2.08 -3.19 19.77
C ALA A 36 -0.97 -4.19 19.36
N PRO A 37 0.16 -3.72 18.79
CA PRO A 37 1.32 -4.55 18.54
C PRO A 37 1.82 -5.24 19.82
N SER A 38 2.08 -6.53 19.70
CA SER A 38 2.75 -7.34 20.72
C SER A 38 4.14 -7.71 20.23
N TYR A 39 5.11 -7.79 21.15
CA TYR A 39 6.51 -8.05 20.82
C TYR A 39 7.09 -9.10 21.74
N THR A 40 7.89 -9.99 21.17
CA THR A 40 8.79 -10.89 21.90
C THR A 40 10.20 -10.32 21.86
N TYR A 41 10.86 -10.31 23.01
CA TYR A 41 12.16 -9.66 23.18
C TYR A 41 13.28 -10.65 23.50
N GLU A 42 14.46 -10.35 22.98
CA GLU A 42 15.72 -10.97 23.38
C GLU A 42 16.64 -9.94 24.02
N ARG A 43 17.46 -10.36 24.99
CA ARG A 43 18.43 -9.48 25.65
C ARG A 43 19.77 -9.52 24.91
N GLY A 44 20.26 -8.37 24.49
CA GLY A 44 21.56 -8.24 23.83
C GLY A 44 22.74 -8.26 24.80
N PRO A 45 23.98 -8.37 24.29
CA PRO A 45 25.20 -8.33 25.09
C PRO A 45 25.46 -6.96 25.73
N ASP A 46 24.78 -5.91 25.26
CA ASP A 46 24.74 -4.57 25.88
C ASP A 46 23.77 -4.48 27.06
N GLY A 47 23.03 -5.55 27.34
CA GLY A 47 22.02 -5.64 28.38
C GLY A 47 20.65 -5.06 27.99
N ALA A 48 20.50 -4.48 26.80
CA ALA A 48 19.24 -3.94 26.28
C ALA A 48 18.33 -5.05 25.73
N ARG A 49 17.05 -4.73 25.49
CA ARG A 49 16.07 -5.66 24.91
C ARG A 49 15.75 -5.27 23.47
N TYR A 50 15.75 -6.26 22.59
CA TYR A 50 15.50 -6.12 21.15
C TYR A 50 14.31 -6.99 20.75
N ALA A 51 13.38 -6.47 19.97
CA ALA A 51 12.24 -7.22 19.45
C ALA A 51 12.72 -8.21 18.37
N VAL A 52 12.50 -9.50 18.61
CA VAL A 52 12.92 -10.57 17.68
C VAL A 52 11.76 -11.22 16.95
N ALA A 53 10.54 -11.00 17.46
CA ALA A 53 9.27 -11.31 16.83
C ALA A 53 8.21 -10.31 17.31
N GLY A 54 7.15 -10.14 16.52
CA GLY A 54 5.99 -9.35 16.87
C GLY A 54 4.74 -9.89 16.19
N GLU A 55 3.59 -9.44 16.65
CA GLU A 55 2.32 -9.65 15.99
C GLU A 55 1.36 -8.48 16.28
N VAL A 56 0.56 -8.11 15.29
CA VAL A 56 -0.64 -7.28 15.46
C VAL A 56 -1.83 -8.19 15.30
N SER A 57 -2.67 -8.31 16.34
CA SER A 57 -3.88 -9.12 16.24
C SER A 57 -4.84 -8.51 15.21
N VAL A 58 -4.91 -9.13 14.04
CA VAL A 58 -5.88 -8.81 13.00
C VAL A 58 -6.94 -9.92 12.99
N SER A 59 -8.18 -9.57 13.29
CA SER A 59 -9.29 -10.52 13.26
C SER A 59 -10.25 -10.15 12.15
N ALA A 60 -10.72 -11.16 11.41
CA ALA A 60 -11.81 -10.97 10.46
C ALA A 60 -13.06 -10.46 11.20
N PRO A 61 -13.79 -9.46 10.64
CA PRO A 61 -15.02 -9.00 11.26
C PRO A 61 -16.05 -10.14 11.28
N ALA A 62 -16.81 -10.23 12.36
CA ALA A 62 -18.01 -11.07 12.35
C ALA A 62 -18.99 -10.51 11.32
N ALA A 63 -19.67 -11.39 10.57
CA ALA A 63 -20.80 -10.97 9.75
C ALA A 63 -21.84 -10.31 10.66
N SER A 64 -22.33 -9.15 10.25
CA SER A 64 -23.34 -8.37 10.96
C SER A 64 -24.57 -8.18 10.08
N ASP A 65 -25.68 -7.72 10.65
CA ASP A 65 -26.92 -7.45 9.92
C ASP A 65 -26.78 -6.31 8.87
N ASP A 66 -25.65 -5.60 8.89
CA ASP A 66 -25.28 -4.58 7.91
C ASP A 66 -24.18 -5.12 6.97
N PRO A 67 -24.53 -5.58 5.76
CA PRO A 67 -23.54 -6.09 4.81
C PRO A 67 -22.65 -4.97 4.24
N ALA A 68 -23.08 -3.71 4.20
CA ALA A 68 -22.22 -2.59 3.79
C ALA A 68 -21.08 -2.38 4.78
N LYS A 69 -21.40 -2.36 6.07
CA LYS A 69 -20.39 -2.29 7.14
C LYS A 69 -19.49 -3.52 7.17
N THR A 70 -20.06 -4.70 7.02
CA THR A 70 -19.30 -5.97 6.97
C THR A 70 -18.30 -5.96 5.81
N LEU A 71 -18.71 -5.50 4.63
CA LEU A 71 -17.83 -5.35 3.46
C LEU A 71 -16.67 -4.39 3.76
N GLN A 72 -16.95 -3.20 4.27
CA GLN A 72 -15.92 -2.21 4.58
C GLN A 72 -14.90 -2.74 5.60
N GLN A 73 -15.37 -3.39 6.66
CA GLN A 73 -14.49 -3.97 7.68
C GLN A 73 -13.65 -5.12 7.11
N ALA A 74 -14.23 -5.97 6.27
CA ALA A 74 -13.53 -7.09 5.66
C ALA A 74 -12.43 -6.62 4.70
N GLU A 75 -12.72 -5.62 3.86
CA GLU A 75 -11.72 -5.01 2.99
C GLU A 75 -10.59 -4.34 3.79
N GLN A 76 -10.93 -3.65 4.88
CA GLN A 76 -9.94 -3.03 5.76
C GLN A 76 -9.01 -4.08 6.38
N VAL A 77 -9.57 -5.17 6.90
CA VAL A 77 -8.80 -6.28 7.47
C VAL A 77 -7.92 -6.95 6.41
N GLN A 78 -8.45 -7.18 5.21
CA GLN A 78 -7.67 -7.75 4.11
C GLN A 78 -6.47 -6.87 3.76
N ARG A 79 -6.67 -5.55 3.67
CA ARG A 79 -5.57 -4.59 3.41
C ARG A 79 -4.55 -4.58 4.55
N ALA A 80 -5.00 -4.62 5.80
CA ALA A 80 -4.13 -4.60 6.97
C ALA A 80 -3.26 -5.85 7.06
N ALA A 81 -3.84 -7.02 6.83
CA ALA A 81 -3.12 -8.29 6.84
C ALA A 81 -2.10 -8.39 5.69
N LEU A 82 -2.35 -7.76 4.55
CA LEU A 82 -1.43 -7.73 3.41
C LEU A 82 -0.51 -6.49 3.37
N ALA A 83 -0.51 -5.66 4.43
CA ALA A 83 0.19 -4.39 4.44
C ALA A 83 1.73 -4.50 4.42
N PRO A 84 2.37 -5.41 5.18
CA PRO A 84 3.83 -5.57 5.10
C PRO A 84 4.26 -6.16 3.75
N ALA A 85 5.50 -5.87 3.34
CA ALA A 85 6.06 -6.39 2.08
C ALA A 85 6.22 -7.92 2.08
N ASP A 86 6.40 -8.53 3.24
CA ASP A 86 6.45 -9.98 3.44
C ASP A 86 5.47 -10.38 4.56
N PRO A 87 4.16 -10.51 4.26
CA PRO A 87 3.16 -10.87 5.25
C PRO A 87 3.38 -12.31 5.73
N SER A 88 3.17 -12.58 7.03
CA SER A 88 3.36 -13.93 7.57
C SER A 88 2.31 -14.92 7.01
N PRO A 89 2.54 -16.24 7.14
CA PRO A 89 1.52 -17.23 6.78
C PRO A 89 0.17 -17.01 7.47
N GLN A 90 0.19 -16.52 8.71
CA GLN A 90 -1.03 -16.24 9.47
C GLN A 90 -1.76 -15.03 8.91
N ASP A 91 -1.06 -13.97 8.55
CA ASP A 91 -1.67 -12.78 7.94
C ASP A 91 -2.32 -13.12 6.60
N ARG A 92 -1.67 -13.95 5.79
CA ARG A 92 -2.26 -14.42 4.52
C ARG A 92 -3.54 -15.23 4.73
N GLN A 93 -3.62 -16.01 5.80
CA GLN A 93 -4.85 -16.73 6.16
C GLN A 93 -5.97 -15.77 6.57
N VAL A 94 -5.67 -14.77 7.40
CA VAL A 94 -6.63 -13.72 7.79
C VAL A 94 -7.12 -12.94 6.57
N ALA A 95 -6.21 -12.57 5.66
CA ALA A 95 -6.55 -11.90 4.41
C ALA A 95 -7.48 -12.74 3.52
N ALA A 96 -7.22 -14.04 3.40
CA ALA A 96 -8.07 -14.95 2.63
C ALA A 96 -9.47 -15.08 3.26
N GLN A 97 -9.56 -15.19 4.58
CA GLN A 97 -10.84 -15.23 5.29
C GLN A 97 -11.63 -13.92 5.10
N ALA A 98 -10.96 -12.78 5.23
CA ALA A 98 -11.57 -11.47 5.02
C ALA A 98 -12.07 -11.30 3.57
N ALA A 99 -11.33 -11.79 2.58
CA ALA A 99 -11.77 -11.79 1.19
C ALA A 99 -13.06 -12.63 0.97
N GLN A 100 -13.19 -13.76 1.66
CA GLN A 100 -14.42 -14.57 1.62
C GLN A 100 -15.62 -13.82 2.20
N ILE A 101 -15.44 -13.16 3.35
CA ILE A 101 -16.49 -12.36 3.99
C ILE A 101 -16.89 -11.17 3.09
N ALA A 102 -15.92 -10.49 2.49
CA ALA A 102 -16.19 -9.41 1.54
C ALA A 102 -16.99 -9.90 0.33
N ALA A 103 -16.70 -11.09 -0.19
CA ALA A 103 -17.47 -11.68 -1.29
C ALA A 103 -18.91 -12.01 -0.89
N GLN A 104 -19.13 -12.52 0.33
CA GLN A 104 -20.46 -12.79 0.86
C GLN A 104 -21.27 -11.51 1.05
N ALA A 105 -20.68 -10.50 1.69
CA ALA A 105 -21.31 -9.20 1.93
C ALA A 105 -21.71 -8.49 0.62
N ARG A 106 -20.87 -8.56 -0.43
CA ARG A 106 -21.23 -8.04 -1.76
C ARG A 106 -22.42 -8.77 -2.37
N ALA A 107 -22.50 -10.10 -2.19
CA ALA A 107 -23.62 -10.89 -2.69
C ALA A 107 -24.93 -10.57 -1.94
N GLU A 108 -24.85 -10.26 -0.65
CA GLU A 108 -25.99 -9.83 0.16
C GLU A 108 -26.48 -8.44 -0.24
N LEU A 109 -25.57 -7.47 -0.41
CA LEU A 109 -25.89 -6.13 -0.91
C LEU A 109 -26.60 -6.18 -2.27
N ALA A 110 -26.17 -7.08 -3.16
CA ALA A 110 -26.80 -7.25 -4.48
C ALA A 110 -28.21 -7.86 -4.41
N ARG A 111 -28.57 -8.51 -3.29
CA ARG A 111 -29.88 -9.13 -3.07
C ARG A 111 -30.84 -8.24 -2.28
N GLN A 112 -30.35 -7.20 -1.64
CA GLN A 112 -31.21 -6.24 -0.94
C GLN A 112 -31.99 -5.42 -1.98
N PRO A 113 -33.33 -5.56 -2.07
CA PRO A 113 -34.11 -4.63 -2.85
C PRO A 113 -33.97 -3.23 -2.21
N VAL A 114 -33.96 -2.20 -3.05
CA VAL A 114 -33.90 -0.79 -2.63
C VAL A 114 -35.21 -0.41 -1.91
N GLU A 115 -35.43 -0.92 -0.70
CA GLU A 115 -36.59 -0.56 0.13
C GLU A 115 -36.42 0.82 0.77
N GLU A 116 -35.25 1.44 0.61
CA GLU A 116 -34.95 2.77 1.17
C GLU A 116 -35.48 3.93 0.31
N ASN A 117 -35.93 3.68 -0.92
CA ASN A 117 -36.59 4.70 -1.75
C ASN A 117 -38.06 4.95 -1.37
N ALA A 118 -38.65 4.19 -0.44
CA ALA A 118 -40.06 4.39 -0.02
C ALA A 118 -40.23 5.35 1.17
N ALA A 119 -39.14 5.79 1.82
CA ALA A 119 -39.19 6.65 3.01
C ALA A 119 -38.91 8.14 2.73
N GLY A 120 -38.55 8.51 1.49
CA GLY A 120 -38.17 9.88 1.12
C GLY A 120 -39.28 10.75 0.50
N GLU A 121 -40.43 10.18 0.13
CA GLU A 121 -41.49 10.89 -0.62
C GLU A 121 -42.63 11.46 0.24
N GLN A 122 -42.49 11.49 1.57
CA GLN A 122 -43.44 12.17 2.48
C GLN A 122 -42.79 13.33 3.24
N ALA A 123 -42.20 14.28 2.53
CA ALA A 123 -41.79 15.56 3.11
C ALA A 123 -41.95 16.77 2.17
N GLY A 124 -42.70 16.63 1.08
CA GLY A 124 -42.88 17.70 0.10
C GLY A 124 -44.34 17.88 -0.27
N GLU A 125 -45.12 18.56 0.56
CA GLU A 125 -46.29 19.37 0.15
C GLU A 125 -46.89 20.13 1.35
N THR A 126 -46.53 21.41 1.48
CA THR A 126 -47.45 22.50 1.87
C THR A 126 -46.84 23.83 1.42
N GLU A 127 -47.35 24.25 0.27
CA GLU A 127 -47.54 25.60 -0.30
C GLU A 127 -47.62 26.76 0.72
N ALA A 128 -47.50 28.06 0.41
CA ALA A 128 -47.06 28.91 -0.69
C ALA A 128 -47.36 30.35 -0.22
N SER A 129 -46.56 31.34 -0.61
CA SER A 129 -46.92 32.77 -0.88
C SER A 129 -45.59 33.50 -1.07
N GLY A 130 -45.17 33.96 -2.25
CA GLY A 130 -45.88 34.92 -3.08
C GLY A 130 -45.44 36.32 -2.65
N GLU A 131 -44.48 36.93 -3.35
CA GLU A 131 -44.46 38.36 -3.70
C GLU A 131 -43.34 38.62 -4.74
N ALA A 132 -43.71 39.27 -5.84
CA ALA A 132 -42.86 39.64 -6.95
C ALA A 132 -42.19 41.01 -6.73
N ALA A 133 -40.97 41.22 -7.24
CA ALA A 133 -40.53 42.53 -7.70
C ALA A 133 -39.33 42.43 -8.66
N GLU A 134 -39.53 43.06 -9.80
CA GLU A 134 -38.78 43.21 -11.04
C GLU A 134 -37.72 44.34 -10.96
N ALA A 135 -36.62 44.23 -11.72
CA ALA A 135 -35.84 45.30 -12.41
C ALA A 135 -34.40 44.80 -12.68
N ALA A 136 -34.06 44.32 -13.89
CA ALA A 136 -33.67 45.09 -15.09
C ALA A 136 -32.28 45.78 -14.99
N SER A 137 -31.44 45.47 -16.00
CA SER A 137 -30.43 46.34 -16.67
C SER A 137 -28.96 45.86 -16.61
N GLU A 138 -28.50 45.21 -17.69
CA GLU A 138 -27.15 45.42 -18.25
C GLU A 138 -27.15 46.79 -19.01
N PRO A 139 -26.04 47.41 -19.50
CA PRO A 139 -24.72 46.85 -19.86
C PRO A 139 -23.48 47.79 -19.68
N ALA A 140 -22.35 47.35 -20.26
CA ALA A 140 -21.10 48.08 -20.58
C ALA A 140 -20.17 48.38 -19.40
N GLY A 141 -18.87 48.11 -19.42
CA GLY A 141 -17.89 47.95 -20.48
C GLY A 141 -16.68 48.79 -20.09
N ASP A 142 -15.47 48.23 -20.07
CA ASP A 142 -14.24 48.84 -20.60
C ASP A 142 -13.02 47.99 -20.22
N ASN A 143 -12.01 48.11 -21.07
CA ASN A 143 -10.93 47.20 -21.37
C ASN A 143 -9.60 47.84 -20.94
N VAL A 144 -8.74 47.14 -20.19
CA VAL A 144 -7.30 47.43 -20.23
C VAL A 144 -6.48 46.13 -20.18
N GLN A 145 -5.62 46.05 -21.18
CA GLN A 145 -4.66 45.02 -21.57
C GLN A 145 -3.47 44.92 -20.59
N SER A 146 -2.86 43.74 -20.46
CA SER A 146 -1.42 43.53 -20.72
C SER A 146 -1.02 42.07 -20.50
N GLU A 147 -0.59 41.45 -21.61
CA GLU A 147 0.61 40.59 -21.78
C GLU A 147 0.86 39.49 -20.72
N GLY A 148 0.84 38.19 -21.02
CA GLY A 148 1.46 37.52 -22.15
C GLY A 148 2.61 36.65 -21.63
N VAL A 149 2.37 35.35 -21.39
CA VAL A 149 3.40 34.31 -21.46
C VAL A 149 2.78 32.96 -21.78
N GLU A 150 3.19 32.46 -22.92
CA GLU A 150 2.82 31.22 -23.59
C GLU A 150 3.58 30.03 -23.00
N ALA A 151 2.94 28.87 -22.88
CA ALA A 151 3.55 27.56 -23.14
C ALA A 151 2.47 26.45 -23.13
N GLU A 152 2.03 26.09 -24.33
CA GLU A 152 1.32 24.86 -24.72
C GLU A 152 2.01 23.60 -24.12
N SER A 153 1.35 22.64 -23.47
CA SER A 153 0.33 21.71 -23.96
C SER A 153 0.68 21.02 -25.28
N ARG A 154 1.25 19.81 -25.22
CA ARG A 154 1.04 18.73 -26.22
C ARG A 154 1.64 17.43 -25.71
N GLY A 155 0.78 16.50 -25.29
CA GLY A 155 1.09 15.08 -25.35
C GLY A 155 0.96 14.58 -26.78
N THR A 156 1.80 13.62 -27.16
CA THR A 156 1.50 12.59 -28.18
C THR A 156 2.53 11.47 -28.04
N GLU A 157 2.00 10.25 -27.92
CA GLU A 157 2.69 8.97 -27.91
C GLU A 157 3.42 8.67 -29.24
N PRO A 158 4.37 7.73 -29.25
CA PRO A 158 4.64 6.96 -30.46
C PRO A 158 4.43 5.44 -30.27
N THR A 159 3.72 4.83 -31.21
CA THR A 159 3.73 3.39 -31.51
C THR A 159 4.04 3.18 -33.02
N PRO A 160 4.22 1.95 -33.56
CA PRO A 160 5.53 1.33 -33.78
C PRO A 160 5.78 0.84 -35.23
N ALA A 161 7.04 0.60 -35.62
CA ALA A 161 7.46 -0.36 -36.69
C ALA A 161 9.01 -0.42 -36.74
N ALA A 162 9.64 -1.55 -36.37
CA ALA A 162 10.16 -2.60 -37.28
C ALA A 162 11.55 -2.18 -37.88
N VAL A 163 12.67 -2.91 -37.78
CA VAL A 163 12.97 -4.31 -38.10
C VAL A 163 14.44 -4.62 -37.70
N GLU A 164 14.65 -5.81 -37.13
CA GLU A 164 15.81 -6.71 -37.20
C GLU A 164 17.21 -6.44 -36.57
N GLN A 165 17.61 -7.51 -35.86
CA GLN A 165 18.92 -8.18 -35.86
C GLN A 165 20.12 -7.52 -35.15
N GLY A 166 20.68 -8.25 -34.19
CA GLY A 166 22.11 -8.12 -33.86
C GLY A 166 22.50 -8.30 -32.41
N LEU A 167 22.55 -9.56 -31.98
CA LEU A 167 23.50 -10.15 -31.03
C LEU A 167 24.49 -9.23 -30.26
N ALA A 168 24.55 -9.50 -28.96
CA ALA A 168 25.74 -9.59 -28.11
C ALA A 168 26.50 -8.30 -27.73
N GLY A 169 26.46 -7.97 -26.43
CA GLY A 169 27.28 -6.91 -25.84
C GLY A 169 27.41 -6.98 -24.32
N TYR A 170 27.55 -8.17 -23.73
CA TYR A 170 27.97 -8.29 -22.32
C TYR A 170 29.50 -8.14 -22.27
N ARG A 171 29.99 -6.93 -21.99
CA ARG A 171 31.44 -6.71 -21.81
C ARG A 171 31.81 -7.06 -20.37
N ALA A 172 32.33 -8.27 -20.21
CA ALA A 172 32.99 -8.75 -19.02
C ALA A 172 34.17 -7.83 -18.63
N ILE A 173 34.29 -7.57 -17.32
CA ILE A 173 35.47 -6.94 -16.73
C ILE A 173 36.55 -8.03 -16.68
N GLN A 174 37.59 -7.83 -17.48
CA GLN A 174 38.71 -8.74 -17.61
C GLN A 174 39.71 -8.51 -16.46
N THR A 175 39.88 -9.51 -15.61
CA THR A 175 41.06 -9.68 -14.75
C THR A 175 42.25 -10.10 -15.62
N PRO A 176 43.47 -9.57 -15.40
CA PRO A 176 44.64 -10.06 -16.12
C PRO A 176 45.10 -11.42 -15.56
N ASP A 177 45.17 -12.38 -16.47
CA ASP A 177 45.75 -13.72 -16.33
C ASP A 177 47.26 -13.64 -16.13
N ALA A 178 47.76 -14.38 -15.14
CA ALA A 178 49.16 -14.57 -14.84
C ALA A 178 49.54 -16.02 -15.17
N ALA A 179 50.06 -16.27 -16.37
CA ALA A 179 50.77 -17.51 -16.66
C ALA A 179 51.67 -17.43 -17.91
N ALA A 180 52.99 -17.36 -17.68
CA ALA A 180 54.04 -17.98 -18.51
C ALA A 180 55.33 -17.94 -17.67
N ALA A 181 56.14 -18.99 -17.50
CA ALA A 181 56.31 -20.20 -18.29
C ALA A 181 56.84 -21.35 -17.40
N ARG A 182 56.53 -22.57 -17.80
CA ARG A 182 57.16 -23.81 -17.35
C ARG A 182 58.54 -23.96 -18.01
N GLN A 183 59.54 -24.45 -17.29
CA GLN A 183 60.48 -25.42 -17.87
C GLN A 183 61.02 -26.36 -16.79
N LEU A 184 60.73 -27.65 -17.01
CA LEU A 184 61.34 -28.79 -16.36
C LEU A 184 62.79 -28.92 -16.84
N ASP A 185 63.74 -29.16 -15.94
CA ASP A 185 64.71 -30.22 -16.18
C ASP A 185 65.30 -30.78 -14.88
N LEU A 186 65.58 -32.08 -14.93
CA LEU A 186 66.00 -32.99 -13.88
C LEU A 186 67.47 -33.40 -14.14
N LEU A 187 68.22 -33.75 -13.09
CA LEU A 187 69.51 -34.48 -13.10
C LEU A 187 70.79 -33.72 -13.53
N ALA A 188 71.61 -33.34 -12.53
CA ALA A 188 73.01 -33.75 -12.32
C ALA A 188 73.68 -32.84 -11.27
#